data_AF-A0A0S2Z600-F1
#
_entry.id   AF-A0A0S2Z600-F1
#
_cell.length_a   1.000
_cell.length_b   1.000
_cell.length_c   1.000
_cell.angle_alpha   90.00
_cell.angle_beta   90.00
_cell.angle_gamma   90.00
#
_symmetry.space_group_name_H-M   'P 1'
#
loop_
_entity.id
_entity.type
_entity.pdbx_description
1 polymer ?
#
loop_
_entity_poly.entity_id
_entity_poly.type
_entity_poly.pdbx_seq_one_letter_code
_entity_poly.pdbx_strand_id
1 'polypeptide(L)'
;MNSDQVTLVGQVFESYVSEYHKNDILLILKERDEDAHYPVVVNAMTLFETNMEIGEYFNMFPSEVLTIFDSALRRSALTILQSLSQPEAVSMKQNLHARISEVGSLCCSGWS
;
A
#
# COMPACT_ATOMS: atom_id res chain seq x y z
N MET A 1 7.61 2.71 16.22
CA MET A 1 8.74 2.83 15.25
C MET A 1 9.35 4.23 15.30
N ASN A 2 10.63 4.39 14.93
CA ASN A 2 11.26 5.72 14.82
C ASN A 2 10.98 6.37 13.44
N SER A 3 11.29 7.66 13.29
CA SER A 3 10.99 8.42 12.07
C SER A 3 11.66 7.86 10.81
N ASP A 4 12.87 7.34 10.92
CA ASP A 4 13.62 6.81 9.78
C ASP A 4 13.01 5.49 9.31
N GLN A 5 12.61 4.63 10.24
CA GLN A 5 11.91 3.38 9.96
C GLN A 5 10.56 3.64 9.28
N VAL A 6 9.80 4.62 9.80
CA VAL A 6 8.52 5.02 9.19
C VAL A 6 8.72 5.50 7.76
N THR A 7 9.77 6.30 7.53
CA THR A 7 10.10 6.83 6.20
C THR A 7 10.49 5.71 5.24
N LEU A 8 11.37 4.80 5.67
CA LEU A 8 11.80 3.64 4.88
C LEU A 8 10.61 2.77 4.48
N VAL A 9 9.78 2.37 5.45
CA VAL A 9 8.61 1.52 5.23
C VAL A 9 7.64 2.18 4.25
N GLY A 10 7.41 3.48 4.42
CA GLY A 10 6.58 4.26 3.50
C GLY A 10 7.14 4.27 2.07
N GLN A 11 8.43 4.55 1.89
CA GLN A 11 9.05 4.66 0.56
C GLN A 11 9.10 3.33 -0.19
N VAL A 12 9.43 2.25 0.53
CA VAL A 12 9.42 0.89 -0.05
C VAL A 12 8.02 0.54 -0.51
N PHE A 13 7.01 0.80 0.33
CA PHE A 13 5.62 0.51 -0.02
C PHE A 13 5.12 1.35 -1.20
N GLU A 14 5.45 2.65 -1.24
CA GLU A 14 5.11 3.52 -2.38
C GLU A 14 5.70 3.01 -3.70
N SER A 15 6.95 2.56 -3.66
CA SER A 15 7.64 2.03 -4.84
C SER A 15 6.96 0.74 -5.31
N TYR A 16 6.67 -0.16 -4.37
CA TYR A 16 5.95 -1.40 -4.63
C TYR A 16 4.57 -1.16 -5.26
N VAL A 17 3.71 -0.32 -4.66
CA VAL A 17 2.36 -0.10 -5.20
C VAL A 17 2.37 0.65 -6.53
N SER A 18 3.36 1.52 -6.76
CA SER A 18 3.51 2.21 -8.04
C SER A 18 3.98 1.27 -9.16
N GLU A 19 4.72 0.23 -8.83
CA GLU A 19 5.20 -0.78 -9.78
C GLU A 19 4.13 -1.83 -10.08
N TYR A 20 3.49 -2.39 -9.04
CA TYR A 20 2.59 -3.53 -9.18
C TYR A 20 1.10 -3.17 -9.22
N HIS A 21 0.69 -2.05 -8.62
CA HIS A 21 -0.73 -1.70 -8.42
C HIS A 21 -1.16 -0.37 -9.03
N LYS A 22 -0.30 0.29 -9.81
CA LYS A 22 -0.63 1.60 -10.43
C LYS A 22 -1.91 1.57 -11.25
N ASN A 23 -2.13 0.49 -12.01
CA ASN A 23 -3.34 0.35 -12.82
C ASN A 23 -4.60 0.17 -11.95
N ASP A 24 -4.51 -0.61 -10.88
CA ASP A 24 -5.62 -0.81 -9.93
C ASP A 24 -6.00 0.50 -9.27
N ILE A 25 -5.01 1.26 -8.80
CA ILE A 25 -5.19 2.60 -8.23
C ILE A 25 -5.83 3.53 -9.26
N LEU A 26 -5.36 3.53 -10.51
CA LEU A 26 -5.95 4.36 -11.57
C LEU A 26 -7.42 4.01 -11.85
N LEU A 27 -7.79 2.72 -11.81
CA LEU A 27 -9.17 2.29 -11.97
C LEU A 27 -10.03 2.76 -10.80
N ILE A 28 -9.56 2.59 -9.55
CA ILE A 28 -10.22 3.09 -8.35
C ILE A 28 -10.47 4.60 -8.43
N LEU A 29 -9.47 5.38 -8.86
CA LEU A 29 -9.61 6.83 -8.98
C LEU A 29 -10.67 7.25 -10.01
N LYS A 30 -11.03 6.39 -10.97
CA LYS A 30 -12.07 6.64 -12.00
C LYS A 30 -13.46 6.22 -11.55
N GLU A 31 -13.59 5.52 -10.43
CA GLU A 31 -14.89 5.11 -9.93
C GLU A 31 -15.75 6.32 -9.59
N ARG A 32 -17.07 6.19 -9.74
CA ARG A 32 -18.00 7.31 -9.50
C ARG A 32 -18.48 7.41 -8.07
N ASP A 33 -18.50 6.29 -7.37
CA ASP A 33 -18.88 6.25 -5.96
C ASP A 33 -17.72 6.84 -5.13
N GLU A 34 -18.02 7.80 -4.27
CA GLU A 34 -17.01 8.43 -3.40
C GLU A 34 -16.98 7.77 -2.01
N ASP A 35 -18.08 7.12 -1.61
CA ASP A 35 -18.28 6.57 -0.28
C ASP A 35 -17.97 5.06 -0.22
N ALA A 36 -17.86 4.39 -1.37
CA ALA A 36 -17.45 3.00 -1.45
C ALA A 36 -16.04 2.75 -0.88
N HIS A 37 -15.83 1.55 -0.34
CA HIS A 37 -14.54 1.10 0.16
C HIS A 37 -13.67 0.59 -0.99
N TYR A 38 -12.45 1.11 -1.10
CA TYR A 38 -11.52 0.78 -2.18
C TYR A 38 -10.25 0.14 -1.63
N PRO A 39 -10.25 -1.18 -1.38
CA PRO A 39 -9.05 -1.87 -0.97
C PRO A 39 -8.11 -2.16 -2.14
N VAL A 40 -6.82 -1.91 -1.97
CA VAL A 40 -5.76 -2.49 -2.80
C VAL A 40 -5.20 -3.71 -2.07
N VAL A 41 -5.42 -4.89 -2.64
CA VAL A 41 -4.97 -6.15 -2.03
C VAL A 41 -3.51 -6.40 -2.41
N VAL A 42 -2.64 -6.34 -1.40
CA VAL A 42 -1.20 -6.53 -1.53
C VAL A 42 -0.81 -7.92 -1.07
N ASN A 43 -0.02 -8.63 -1.88
CA ASN A 43 0.52 -9.92 -1.50
C ASN A 43 1.73 -9.75 -0.58
N ALA A 44 1.58 -10.19 0.68
CA ALA A 44 2.61 -10.11 1.70
C ALA A 44 3.94 -10.73 1.27
N MET A 45 3.93 -11.90 0.64
CA MET A 45 5.16 -12.57 0.21
C MET A 45 5.92 -11.70 -0.79
N THR A 46 5.25 -11.21 -1.82
CA THR A 46 5.90 -10.35 -2.84
C THR A 46 6.42 -9.04 -2.27
N LEU A 47 5.71 -8.47 -1.29
CA LEU A 47 6.15 -7.24 -0.61
C LEU A 47 7.40 -7.50 0.24
N PHE A 48 7.41 -8.59 1.01
CA PHE A 48 8.53 -8.96 1.88
C PHE A 48 9.75 -9.46 1.08
N GLU A 49 9.54 -10.09 -0.08
CA GLU A 49 10.63 -10.43 -1.01
C GLU A 49 11.27 -9.18 -1.61
N THR A 50 10.48 -8.12 -1.85
CA THR A 50 10.99 -6.83 -2.33
C THR A 50 11.86 -6.15 -1.27
N ASN A 51 11.49 -6.28 0.02
CA ASN A 51 12.29 -5.80 1.13
C ASN A 51 11.98 -6.60 2.41
N MET A 52 12.94 -7.44 2.83
CA MET A 52 12.75 -8.35 3.96
C MET A 52 12.54 -7.63 5.30
N GLU A 53 13.11 -6.43 5.46
CA GLU A 53 13.02 -5.63 6.68
C GLU A 53 11.55 -5.21 6.95
N ILE A 54 10.75 -5.03 5.89
CA ILE A 54 9.32 -4.76 6.00
C ILE A 54 8.59 -5.90 6.70
N GLY A 55 8.97 -7.16 6.41
CA GLY A 55 8.43 -8.33 7.09
C GLY A 55 8.73 -8.30 8.59
N GLU A 56 9.91 -7.83 8.97
CA GLU A 56 10.28 -7.71 10.39
C GLU A 56 9.49 -6.63 11.11
N TYR A 57 9.37 -5.44 10.50
CA TYR A 57 8.55 -4.37 11.05
C TYR A 57 7.08 -4.75 11.12
N PHE A 58 6.57 -5.48 10.12
CA PHE A 58 5.19 -5.94 10.13
C PHE A 58 4.93 -6.96 11.25
N ASN A 59 5.89 -7.84 11.53
CA ASN A 59 5.78 -8.80 12.64
C ASN A 59 5.83 -8.10 14.01
N MET A 60 6.71 -7.09 14.16
CA MET A 60 6.89 -6.38 15.43
C MET A 60 5.84 -5.30 15.70
N PHE A 61 5.37 -4.61 14.65
CA PHE A 61 4.47 -3.44 14.72
C PHE A 61 3.36 -3.49 13.65
N PRO A 62 2.51 -4.53 13.61
CA PRO A 62 1.56 -4.74 12.51
C PRO A 62 0.61 -3.55 12.28
N SER A 63 0.06 -2.97 13.35
CA SER A 63 -0.86 -1.83 13.24
C SER A 63 -0.18 -0.54 12.77
N GLU A 64 1.07 -0.29 13.20
CA GLU A 64 1.83 0.89 12.76
C GLU A 64 2.17 0.76 11.28
N VAL A 65 2.65 -0.41 10.86
CA VAL A 65 3.00 -0.66 9.45
C VAL A 65 1.78 -0.56 8.54
N LEU A 66 0.62 -1.10 8.94
CA LEU A 66 -0.63 -0.93 8.18
C LEU A 66 -1.01 0.55 8.01
N THR A 67 -0.87 1.36 9.07
CA THR A 67 -1.14 2.79 9.00
C THR A 67 -0.18 3.52 8.05
N ILE A 68 1.09 3.11 8.03
CA ILE A 68 2.10 3.63 7.10
C ILE A 68 1.75 3.23 5.67
N PHE A 69 1.29 2.00 5.42
CA PHE A 69 0.87 1.53 4.11
C PHE A 69 -0.32 2.32 3.57
N ASP A 70 -1.34 2.59 4.37
CA ASP A 70 -2.48 3.42 3.95
C ASP A 70 -2.04 4.83 3.57
N SER A 71 -1.15 5.41 4.38
CA SER A 71 -0.58 6.74 4.13
C SER A 71 0.27 6.77 2.85
N ALA A 72 1.08 5.74 2.63
CA ALA A 72 1.90 5.57 1.43
C ALA A 72 1.04 5.35 0.18
N LEU A 73 0.03 4.48 0.24
CA LEU A 73 -0.91 4.25 -0.85
C LEU A 73 -1.61 5.54 -1.26
N ARG A 74 -2.07 6.33 -0.29
CA ARG A 74 -2.71 7.62 -0.54
C ARG A 74 -1.78 8.61 -1.23
N ARG A 75 -0.50 8.65 -0.83
CA ARG A 75 0.51 9.49 -1.49
C ARG A 75 0.76 9.03 -2.93
N SER A 76 0.94 7.73 -3.18
CA SER A 76 1.07 7.18 -4.53
C SER A 76 -0.14 7.49 -5.40
N ALA A 77 -1.36 7.33 -4.88
CA ALA A 77 -2.59 7.66 -5.59
C ALA A 77 -2.67 9.15 -5.94
N LEU A 78 -2.28 10.04 -5.02
CA LEU A 78 -2.23 11.48 -5.28
C LEU A 78 -1.21 11.82 -6.37
N THR A 79 -0.02 11.20 -6.35
CA THR A 79 0.99 11.38 -7.40
C THR A 79 0.48 10.91 -8.76
N ILE A 80 -0.22 9.77 -8.82
CA ILE A 80 -0.86 9.29 -10.05
C ILE A 80 -1.90 10.31 -10.53
N LEU A 81 -2.80 10.75 -9.64
CA LEU A 81 -3.85 11.72 -9.96
C LEU A 81 -3.26 13.02 -10.54
N GLN A 82 -2.20 13.56 -9.92
CA GLN A 82 -1.53 14.78 -10.36
C GLN A 82 -0.78 14.61 -11.69
N SER A 83 -0.37 13.38 -12.03
CA SER A 83 0.30 13.09 -13.30
C SER A 83 -0.66 13.00 -14.50
N LEU A 84 -1.98 12.95 -14.26
CA LEU A 84 -2.98 12.84 -15.31
C LEU A 84 -3.30 14.22 -15.90
N SER A 85 -3.20 14.33 -17.24
CA SER A 85 -3.44 15.57 -17.96
C SER A 85 -4.91 16.03 -17.96
N GLN A 86 -5.85 15.13 -17.65
CA GLN A 86 -7.31 15.40 -17.60
C GLN A 86 -7.91 14.84 -16.31
N PRO A 87 -7.92 15.62 -15.21
CA PRO A 87 -8.44 15.18 -13.92
C PRO A 87 -9.97 15.11 -13.84
N GLU A 88 -10.70 15.56 -14.87
CA GLU A 88 -12.17 15.76 -14.83
C GLU A 88 -12.99 14.48 -14.61
N ALA A 89 -12.39 13.31 -14.81
CA ALA A 89 -13.03 12.00 -14.63
C ALA A 89 -12.37 11.15 -13.53
N VAL A 90 -11.51 11.75 -12.69
CA VAL A 90 -10.79 11.06 -11.63
C VAL A 90 -10.81 11.85 -10.33
N SER A 91 -10.99 11.15 -9.21
CA SER A 91 -11.07 11.76 -7.88
C SER A 91 -10.33 10.92 -6.85
N MET A 92 -9.76 11.60 -5.86
CA MET A 92 -9.11 10.93 -4.73
C MET A 92 -10.17 10.32 -3.81
N LYS A 93 -10.09 9.01 -3.58
CA LYS A 93 -11.05 8.28 -2.75
C LYS A 93 -10.72 8.36 -1.26
N GLN A 94 -11.73 8.65 -0.44
CA GLN A 94 -11.56 8.78 1.01
C GLN A 94 -11.32 7.43 1.69
N ASN A 95 -11.97 6.37 1.20
CA ASN A 95 -11.91 5.02 1.77
C ASN A 95 -10.90 4.10 1.03
N LEU A 96 -9.83 4.68 0.46
CA LEU A 96 -8.71 3.94 -0.16
C LEU A 96 -7.75 3.44 0.93
N HIS A 97 -7.54 2.13 0.98
CA HIS A 97 -6.67 1.51 1.99
C HIS A 97 -5.99 0.25 1.45
N ALA A 98 -4.87 -0.12 2.05
CA ALA A 98 -4.17 -1.36 1.73
C ALA A 98 -4.78 -2.53 2.52
N ARG A 99 -4.90 -3.68 1.88
CA ARG A 99 -5.23 -4.95 2.54
C ARG A 99 -4.16 -5.97 2.24
N ILE A 100 -3.52 -6.50 3.27
CA ILE A 100 -2.53 -7.55 3.10
C ILE A 100 -3.26 -8.88 2.94
N SER A 101 -3.01 -9.61 1.85
CA SER A 101 -3.52 -10.97 1.69
C SER A 101 -2.76 -11.93 2.61
N GLU A 102 -3.49 -12.86 3.22
CA GLU A 102 -2.96 -13.80 4.20
C GLU A 102 -1.73 -14.54 3.67
N VAL A 103 -0.66 -14.47 4.45
CA VAL A 103 0.45 -15.43 4.37
C VAL A 103 -0.10 -16.74 4.89
N GLY A 104 -0.48 -17.65 3.99
CA GLY A 104 -1.00 -18.96 4.39
C GLY A 104 0.03 -19.71 5.24
N SER A 105 -0.16 -19.73 6.57
CA SER A 105 0.40 -20.61 7.62
C SER A 105 1.86 -21.11 7.55
N LEU A 106 2.69 -20.70 6.59
CA LEU A 106 3.98 -21.32 6.25
C LEU A 106 5.18 -20.37 6.34
N CYS A 107 5.01 -19.05 6.45
CA CYS A 107 6.17 -18.16 6.66
C CYS A 107 6.53 -17.93 8.14
N CYS A 108 5.73 -18.40 9.10
CA CYS A 108 6.09 -18.29 10.52
C CYS A 108 7.09 -19.37 10.99
N SER A 109 7.38 -20.40 10.19
CA SER A 109 8.33 -21.47 10.56
C SER A 109 9.80 -21.18 10.20
N GLY A 110 10.10 -20.01 9.63
CA GLY A 110 11.48 -19.56 9.34
C GLY A 110 12.07 -18.61 10.38
N TRP A 111 11.31 -18.30 11.43
CA TRP A 111 11.71 -17.44 12.54
C TRP A 111 11.82 -18.32 13.79
N SER A 112 12.97 -18.98 13.95
CA SER A 112 13.32 -19.76 15.14
C SER A 112 14.79 -19.54 15.49
#